data_AF-A0A1G5E9W8-F1
#
_entry.id   AF-A0A1G5E9W8-F1
#
_cell.length_a   1.000
_cell.length_b   1.000
_cell.length_c   1.000
_cell.angle_alpha   90.00
_cell.angle_beta   90.00
_cell.angle_gamma   90.00
#
_symmetry.space_group_name_H-M   'P 1'
#
loop_
_entity.id
_entity.type
_entity.pdbx_description
1 polymer ?
#
loop_
_entity_poly.entity_id
_entity_poly.type
_entity_poly.pdbx_seq_one_letter_code
_entity_poly.pdbx_strand_id
1 'polypeptide(L)'
;MPHGSYAECPNCGIVAHGDDEIEEIFGFRYGHTKPQSWCKECRSSRNYGSGERLSVWDAADIWMSNGMDEDYMFGYSEDELRNALR
;
A
#
# COMPACT_ATOMS: atom_id res chain seq x y z
N MET A 1 -13.76 3.58 -27.51
CA MET A 1 -12.83 2.43 -27.34
C MET A 1 -13.56 1.43 -26.46
N PRO A 2 -13.74 0.16 -26.85
CA PRO A 2 -14.39 -0.83 -26.00
C PRO A 2 -13.47 -1.09 -24.81
N HIS A 3 -13.75 -0.43 -23.70
CA HIS A 3 -13.10 -0.64 -22.42
C HIS A 3 -13.70 -1.87 -21.77
N GLY A 4 -13.00 -3.00 -21.72
CA GLY A 4 -13.51 -4.17 -21.00
C GLY A 4 -12.99 -5.49 -21.50
N SER A 5 -11.68 -5.72 -21.37
CA SER A 5 -11.20 -7.11 -21.41
C SER A 5 -9.91 -7.35 -20.64
N TYR A 6 -9.30 -6.34 -20.01
CA TYR A 6 -8.23 -6.59 -19.04
C TYR A 6 -8.16 -5.54 -17.93
N ALA A 7 -7.77 -5.98 -16.73
CA ALA A 7 -7.45 -5.12 -15.58
C ALA A 7 -6.22 -5.68 -14.86
N GLU A 8 -5.30 -4.81 -14.47
CA GLU A 8 -4.07 -5.17 -13.74
C GLU A 8 -3.99 -4.39 -12.43
N CYS A 9 -3.68 -5.09 -11.34
CA CYS A 9 -3.52 -4.47 -10.03
C CYS A 9 -2.06 -4.05 -9.81
N PRO A 10 -1.76 -2.76 -9.58
CA PRO A 10 -0.40 -2.29 -9.35
C PRO A 10 0.18 -2.71 -7.98
N ASN A 11 -0.64 -3.21 -7.05
CA ASN A 11 -0.18 -3.58 -5.70
C ASN A 11 0.29 -5.05 -5.63
N CYS A 12 -0.41 -5.96 -6.30
CA CYS A 12 -0.07 -7.40 -6.27
C CYS A 12 0.28 -8.00 -7.64
N GLY A 13 0.15 -7.24 -8.73
CA GLY A 13 0.45 -7.70 -10.09
C GLY A 13 -0.57 -8.68 -10.66
N ILE A 14 -1.73 -8.89 -10.01
CA ILE A 14 -2.77 -9.76 -10.57
C ILE A 14 -3.37 -9.12 -11.82
N VAL A 15 -3.52 -9.91 -12.87
CA VAL A 15 -4.14 -9.53 -14.12
C VAL A 15 -5.40 -10.36 -14.30
N ALA A 16 -6.51 -9.69 -14.61
CA ALA A 16 -7.78 -10.32 -14.98
C ALA A 16 -8.05 -10.04 -16.46
N HIS A 17 -8.54 -11.04 -17.17
CA HIS A 17 -8.93 -10.97 -18.57
C HIS A 17 -10.42 -11.31 -18.76
N GLY A 18 -11.14 -10.46 -19.47
CA GLY A 18 -12.58 -10.58 -19.67
C GLY A 18 -13.41 -10.10 -18.48
N ASP A 19 -14.70 -9.91 -18.72
CA ASP A 19 -15.58 -9.27 -17.73
C ASP A 19 -15.81 -10.17 -16.50
N ASP A 20 -15.89 -11.49 -16.67
CA ASP A 20 -16.11 -12.44 -15.56
C ASP A 20 -14.96 -12.39 -14.53
N GLU A 21 -13.70 -12.50 -14.97
CA GLU A 21 -12.53 -12.44 -14.08
C GLU A 21 -12.39 -11.06 -13.44
N ILE A 22 -12.66 -10.01 -14.21
CA ILE A 22 -12.63 -8.64 -13.71
C ILE A 22 -13.70 -8.47 -12.63
N GLU A 23 -14.92 -8.98 -12.80
CA GLU A 23 -15.97 -8.87 -11.81
C GLU A 23 -15.63 -9.62 -10.52
N GLU A 24 -15.07 -10.82 -10.66
CA GLU A 24 -14.67 -11.67 -9.52
C GLU A 24 -13.48 -11.07 -8.75
N ILE A 25 -12.44 -10.63 -9.44
CA ILE A 25 -11.17 -10.19 -8.84
C ILE A 25 -11.17 -8.70 -8.54
N PHE A 26 -11.61 -7.85 -9.47
CA PHE A 26 -11.55 -6.40 -9.35
C PHE A 26 -12.90 -5.80 -8.94
N GLY A 27 -14.00 -6.32 -9.45
CA GLY A 27 -15.32 -5.72 -9.43
C GLY A 27 -15.45 -4.54 -10.40
N PHE A 28 -16.69 -4.25 -10.82
CA PHE A 28 -17.00 -3.12 -11.68
C PHE A 28 -17.64 -1.96 -10.91
N ARG A 29 -17.48 -0.75 -11.44
CA ARG A 29 -18.21 0.46 -11.05
C ARG A 29 -19.16 0.90 -12.16
N TYR A 30 -20.17 1.70 -11.78
CA TYR A 30 -21.16 2.30 -12.69
C TYR A 30 -21.87 1.26 -13.57
N GLY A 31 -22.41 0.19 -12.98
CA GLY A 31 -23.17 -0.83 -13.70
C GLY A 31 -22.34 -1.58 -14.74
N HIS A 32 -21.25 -2.22 -14.33
CA HIS A 32 -20.43 -3.11 -15.18
C HIS A 32 -19.71 -2.42 -16.35
N THR A 33 -19.57 -1.10 -16.30
CA THR A 33 -18.95 -0.33 -17.41
C THR A 33 -17.46 -0.07 -17.19
N LYS A 34 -16.99 0.01 -15.93
CA LYS A 34 -15.57 0.28 -15.63
C LYS A 34 -14.99 -0.67 -14.58
N PRO A 35 -13.92 -1.43 -14.92
CA PRO A 35 -13.20 -2.24 -13.94
C PRO A 35 -12.57 -1.36 -12.87
N GLN A 36 -12.39 -1.92 -11.68
CA GLN A 36 -11.60 -1.28 -10.63
C GLN A 36 -10.11 -1.30 -10.95
N SER A 37 -9.38 -0.27 -10.52
CA SER A 37 -7.91 -0.22 -10.68
C SER A 37 -7.18 -1.20 -9.76
N TRP A 38 -7.75 -1.54 -8.60
CA TRP A 38 -7.17 -2.45 -7.62
C TRP A 38 -8.10 -3.65 -7.38
N CYS A 39 -7.51 -4.83 -7.17
CA CYS A 39 -8.27 -6.04 -6.87
C CYS A 39 -9.00 -5.92 -5.51
N LYS A 40 -10.04 -6.73 -5.31
CA LYS A 40 -10.85 -6.76 -4.08
C LYS A 40 -9.97 -6.99 -2.86
N GLU A 41 -9.00 -7.90 -2.94
CA GLU A 41 -8.07 -8.21 -1.87
C GLU A 41 -7.21 -7.01 -1.48
N CYS A 42 -6.59 -6.31 -2.44
CA CYS A 42 -5.80 -5.10 -2.13
C CYS A 42 -6.66 -3.90 -1.71
N ARG A 43 -7.96 -3.92 -1.98
CA ARG A 43 -8.90 -2.90 -1.50
C ARG A 43 -9.51 -3.22 -0.14
N SER A 44 -9.70 -4.50 0.19
CA SER A 44 -10.34 -4.99 1.42
C SER A 44 -9.32 -5.25 2.51
N SER A 45 -8.18 -5.83 2.15
CA SER A 45 -7.05 -5.91 3.04
C SER A 45 -6.50 -4.50 3.17
N ARG A 46 -6.36 -4.04 4.41
CA ARG A 46 -5.44 -2.96 4.78
C ARG A 46 -3.97 -3.30 4.47
N ASN A 47 -3.71 -4.35 3.68
CA ASN A 47 -2.40 -4.71 3.15
C ASN A 47 -2.14 -3.90 1.87
N TYR A 48 -2.23 -2.57 2.06
CA TYR A 48 -1.26 -1.68 1.45
C TYR A 48 0.10 -2.25 1.81
N GLY A 49 1.00 -2.38 0.84
CA GLY A 49 2.32 -2.95 1.06
C GLY A 49 2.91 -2.53 2.41
N SER A 50 3.50 -3.49 3.10
CA SER A 50 4.48 -3.28 4.17
C SER A 50 5.53 -2.25 3.74
N GLY A 51 5.20 -0.95 3.82
CA GLY A 51 5.98 0.11 3.16
C GLY A 51 5.58 1.55 3.49
N GLU A 52 4.60 1.81 4.37
CA GLU A 52 4.29 3.18 4.85
C GLU A 52 4.40 3.34 6.38
N ARG A 53 5.12 2.44 7.04
CA ARG A 53 5.71 2.68 8.37
C ARG A 53 7.17 2.28 8.28
N LEU A 54 8.07 3.23 8.44
CA LEU A 54 9.50 2.93 8.65
C LEU A 54 9.59 1.97 9.83
N SER A 55 10.47 0.98 9.74
CA SER A 55 10.76 0.17 10.93
C SER A 55 11.35 1.08 12.02
N VAL A 56 11.27 0.68 13.29
CA VAL A 56 11.86 1.48 14.39
C VAL A 56 13.35 1.74 14.14
N TRP A 57 14.04 0.78 13.54
CA TRP A 57 15.46 0.87 13.19
C TRP A 57 15.71 1.91 12.08
N ASP A 58 14.97 1.83 10.97
CA ASP A 58 15.10 2.82 9.88
C ASP A 58 14.69 4.22 10.33
N ALA A 59 13.63 4.31 11.15
CA ALA A 59 13.21 5.57 11.76
C ALA A 59 14.27 6.14 12.70
N ALA A 60 14.93 5.29 13.50
CA ALA A 60 15.97 5.71 14.44
C ALA A 60 17.25 6.20 13.74
N ASP A 61 17.66 5.56 12.65
CA ASP A 61 18.80 6.01 11.83
C ASP A 61 18.56 7.38 11.19
N ILE A 62 17.35 7.60 10.67
CA ILE A 62 16.96 8.90 10.10
C ILE A 62 16.89 9.96 11.20
N TRP A 63 16.29 9.62 12.35
CA TRP A 63 16.17 10.52 13.50
C TRP A 63 17.54 10.95 14.05
N MET A 64 18.48 10.00 14.21
CA MET A 64 19.85 10.30 14.66
C MET A 64 20.59 11.20 13.65
N SER A 65 20.42 10.94 12.36
CA SER A 65 21.06 11.71 11.29
C SER A 65 20.55 13.15 11.18
N ASN A 66 19.31 13.40 11.61
CA ASN A 66 18.70 14.74 11.66
C ASN A 66 18.87 15.43 13.02
N GLY A 67 19.72 14.90 13.91
CA GLY A 67 20.02 15.54 15.18
C GLY A 67 19.00 15.28 16.28
N MET A 68 18.29 14.15 16.21
CA MET A 68 17.26 13.73 17.18
C MET A 68 16.06 14.68 17.26
N ASP A 69 15.66 15.24 16.12
CA ASP A 69 14.56 16.19 16.01
C ASP A 69 13.18 15.50 16.11
N GLU A 70 12.23 16.15 16.80
CA GLU A 70 10.89 15.62 17.08
C GLU A 70 10.04 15.40 15.81
N ASP A 71 10.31 16.17 14.75
CA ASP A 71 9.60 16.06 13.47
C ASP A 71 9.98 14.78 12.70
N TYR A 72 11.08 14.13 13.08
CA TYR A 72 11.60 12.92 12.44
C TYR A 72 11.40 11.67 13.30
N MET A 73 10.45 11.68 14.24
CA MET A 73 10.16 10.52 15.09
C MET A 73 9.27 9.47 14.39
N PHE A 74 8.73 9.77 13.20
CA PHE A 74 7.92 8.85 12.37
C PHE A 74 6.80 8.09 13.12
N GLY A 75 6.27 8.70 14.19
CA GLY A 75 5.22 8.12 15.05
C GLY A 75 5.71 7.17 16.14
N TYR A 76 7.02 7.12 16.40
CA TYR A 76 7.65 6.43 17.53
C TYR A 76 8.01 7.42 18.64
N SER A 77 8.21 6.93 19.86
CA SER A 77 8.71 7.74 20.98
C SER A 77 10.24 7.87 20.97
N GLU A 78 10.77 8.93 21.61
CA GLU A 78 12.22 9.15 21.72
C GLU A 78 12.90 7.94 22.39
N ASP A 79 12.27 7.36 23.40
CA ASP A 79 12.78 6.17 24.09
C ASP A 79 12.83 4.94 23.17
N GLU A 80 11.84 4.74 22.30
CA GLU A 80 11.82 3.64 21.32
C GLU A 80 12.95 3.79 20.29
N LEU A 81 13.18 5.02 19.82
CA LEU A 81 14.25 5.30 18.85
C LEU A 81 15.63 5.17 19.49
N ARG A 82 15.83 5.69 20.71
CA ARG A 82 17.08 5.52 21.47
C ARG A 82 17.38 4.06 21.80
N ASN A 83 16.35 3.27 22.12
CA ASN A 83 16.52 1.86 22.39
C ASN A 83 16.85 1.05 21.11
N ALA A 84 16.42 1.52 19.94
CA ALA A 84 16.82 0.95 18.66
C ALA A 84 18.25 1.36 18.22
N LEU A 85 18.81 2.44 18.75
CA LEU A 85 20.21 2.83 18.52
C LEU A 85 21.21 2.17 19.49
N ARG A 86 20.73 1.28 20.36
CA ARG A 86 21.53 0.62 21.40
C ARG A 86 22.17 -0.68 20.92
#